data_AF-A0A3R8ZUC8-F1
#
_entry.id   AF-A0A3R8ZUC8-F1
#
_cell.length_a   1.000
_cell.length_b   1.000
_cell.length_c   1.000
_cell.angle_alpha   90.00
_cell.angle_beta   90.00
_cell.angle_gamma   90.00
#
_symmetry.space_group_name_H-M   'P 1'
#
loop_
_entity.id
_entity.type
_entity.pdbx_description
1 polymer ?
#
loop_
_entity_poly.entity_id
_entity_poly.type
_entity_poly.pdbx_seq_one_letter_code
_entity_poly.pdbx_strand_id
1 'polypeptide(L)'
;MKVYTEANTTKASDGTLKAASPVARIVKTQEENQRTDIDEPGFIWCGCGTANAEAEGITISRLDVGVYVLTGSAGLASEGWQLLPPMDPGGMGELGIVEAEQTESGGVTIRLFKRKYMLGDGGEIIKTKGELMDVPANSWIDVRLDMPSDSLFNQRMNQELQS
;
A
#
# COMPACT_ATOMS: atom_id res chain seq x y z
N MET A 1 -21.97 -4.77 -17.81
CA MET A 1 -21.59 -3.43 -17.34
C MET A 1 -20.84 -3.60 -16.02
N LYS A 2 -19.59 -3.14 -15.93
CA LYS A 2 -18.81 -3.22 -14.68
C LYS A 2 -19.01 -1.91 -13.92
N VAL A 3 -19.50 -1.98 -12.68
CA VAL A 3 -19.81 -0.81 -11.84
C VAL A 3 -18.68 -0.63 -10.83
N TYR A 4 -18.11 0.58 -10.76
CA TYR A 4 -17.10 0.94 -9.78
C TYR A 4 -17.75 1.70 -8.63
N THR A 5 -17.41 1.33 -7.40
CA THR A 5 -17.88 1.89 -6.14
C THR A 5 -16.69 2.07 -5.20
N GLU A 6 -16.90 2.75 -4.07
CA GLU A 6 -15.87 2.87 -3.01
C GLU A 6 -15.45 1.49 -2.45
N ALA A 7 -16.31 0.47 -2.57
CA ALA A 7 -15.99 -0.88 -2.15
C ALA A 7 -14.94 -1.58 -3.04
N ASN A 8 -14.80 -1.19 -4.32
CA ASN A 8 -13.91 -1.86 -5.28
C ASN A 8 -12.90 -0.91 -5.94
N THR A 9 -12.72 0.28 -5.38
CA THR A 9 -11.72 1.25 -5.79
C THR A 9 -10.94 1.77 -4.59
N THR A 10 -9.68 2.11 -4.77
CA THR A 10 -8.88 2.88 -3.82
C THR A 10 -8.53 4.23 -4.43
N LYS A 11 -8.44 5.24 -3.56
CA LYS A 11 -7.87 6.53 -3.89
C LYS A 11 -6.38 6.52 -3.51
N ALA A 12 -5.51 6.74 -4.49
CA ALA A 12 -4.08 6.87 -4.28
C ALA A 12 -3.74 8.19 -3.59
N SER A 13 -2.49 8.34 -3.13
CA SER A 13 -2.04 9.52 -2.38
C SER A 13 -2.08 10.84 -3.16
N ASP A 14 -2.10 10.82 -4.50
CA ASP A 14 -2.34 11.99 -5.37
C ASP A 14 -3.82 12.26 -5.66
N GLY A 15 -4.72 11.45 -5.12
CA GLY A 15 -6.16 11.53 -5.32
C GLY A 15 -6.70 10.79 -6.54
N THR A 16 -5.86 10.09 -7.31
CA THR A 16 -6.33 9.28 -8.45
C THR A 16 -7.09 8.03 -7.98
N LEU A 17 -8.19 7.71 -8.64
CA LEU A 17 -8.96 6.49 -8.36
C LEU A 17 -8.40 5.30 -9.14
N LYS A 18 -8.25 4.17 -8.45
CA LYS A 18 -7.77 2.89 -9.00
C LYS A 18 -8.74 1.79 -8.60
N ALA A 19 -9.18 0.97 -9.55
CA ALA A 19 -9.95 -0.22 -9.22
C ALA A 19 -9.05 -1.23 -8.49
N ALA A 20 -9.39 -1.57 -7.25
CA ALA A 20 -8.71 -2.59 -6.46
C ALA A 20 -9.27 -2.67 -5.03
N SER A 21 -9.36 -3.90 -4.57
CA SER A 21 -9.53 -4.35 -3.20
C SER A 21 -9.00 -5.79 -3.17
N PRO A 22 -8.48 -6.33 -2.05
CA PRO A 22 -8.11 -5.71 -0.78
C PRO A 22 -6.91 -4.74 -0.87
N VAL A 23 -6.89 -3.67 -0.06
CA VAL A 23 -5.81 -2.65 -0.07
C VAL A 23 -5.41 -2.22 1.35
N ALA A 24 -4.09 -2.07 1.55
CA ALA A 24 -3.47 -1.45 2.70
C ALA A 24 -2.75 -0.15 2.32
N ARG A 25 -2.74 0.83 3.21
CA ARG A 25 -2.02 2.11 3.08
C ARG A 25 -0.96 2.20 4.17
N ILE A 26 0.30 2.37 3.77
CA ILE A 26 1.44 2.44 4.71
C ILE A 26 1.89 3.88 4.84
N VAL A 27 1.98 4.35 6.09
CA VAL A 27 2.60 5.63 6.48
C VAL A 27 3.81 5.36 7.38
N LYS A 28 4.55 6.40 7.76
CA LYS A 28 5.67 6.22 8.70
C LYS A 28 5.15 5.83 10.09
N THR A 29 4.28 6.65 10.67
CA THR A 29 3.52 6.39 11.90
C THR A 29 2.20 7.16 11.84
N GLN A 30 1.28 6.85 12.76
CA GLN A 30 0.01 7.59 12.86
C GLN A 30 0.23 9.04 13.32
N GLU A 31 1.18 9.28 14.21
CA GLU A 31 1.44 10.60 14.83
C GLU A 31 2.14 11.58 13.89
N GLU A 32 3.01 11.07 13.02
CA GLU A 32 3.76 11.91 12.07
C GLU A 32 3.01 12.11 10.75
N ASN A 33 1.99 11.29 10.47
CA ASN A 33 1.16 11.44 9.29
C ASN A 33 0.34 12.74 9.35
N GLN A 34 0.33 13.48 8.24
CA GLN A 34 -0.38 14.75 8.08
C GLN A 34 -1.63 14.61 7.19
N ARG A 35 -1.87 13.42 6.62
CA ARG A 35 -3.01 13.16 5.75
C ARG A 35 -4.24 12.78 6.55
N THR A 36 -5.29 13.58 6.44
CA THR A 36 -6.58 13.34 7.10
C THR A 36 -7.48 12.38 6.33
N ASP A 37 -7.08 11.98 5.13
CA ASP A 37 -7.79 11.06 4.24
C ASP A 37 -7.21 9.63 4.27
N ILE A 38 -6.20 9.37 5.10
CA ILE A 38 -5.59 8.04 5.22
C ILE A 38 -6.56 7.00 5.78
N ASP A 39 -7.44 7.42 6.68
CA ASP A 39 -8.46 6.64 7.39
C ASP A 39 -9.88 7.10 7.02
N GLU A 40 -10.08 7.49 5.76
CA GLU A 40 -11.41 7.75 5.21
C GLU A 40 -12.36 6.55 5.43
N PRO A 41 -13.69 6.77 5.47
CA PRO A 41 -14.65 5.72 5.78
C PRO A 41 -14.39 4.42 5.01
N GLY A 42 -14.24 3.32 5.74
CA GLY A 42 -13.91 2.00 5.18
C GLY A 42 -12.45 1.58 5.38
N PHE A 43 -11.56 2.49 5.80
CA PHE A 43 -10.20 2.19 6.24
C PHE A 43 -10.07 2.20 7.77
N ILE A 44 -9.33 1.24 8.31
CA ILE A 44 -9.10 1.08 9.76
C ILE A 44 -7.60 0.98 10.03
N TRP A 45 -7.13 1.65 11.08
CA TRP A 45 -5.74 1.59 11.53
C TRP A 45 -5.34 0.16 11.93
N CYS A 46 -4.19 -0.28 11.45
CA CYS A 46 -3.63 -1.62 11.69
C CYS A 46 -2.11 -1.58 11.93
N GLY A 47 -1.66 -0.60 12.73
CA GLY A 47 -0.24 -0.35 13.02
C GLY A 47 0.23 0.95 12.35
N CYS A 48 1.34 0.94 11.62
CA CYS A 48 1.83 2.13 10.90
C CYS A 48 1.10 2.38 9.56
N GLY A 49 -0.21 2.16 9.53
CA GLY A 49 -1.01 2.30 8.33
C GLY A 49 -2.47 1.90 8.53
N THR A 50 -3.24 1.95 7.44
CA THR A 50 -4.65 1.60 7.43
C THR A 50 -4.94 0.49 6.42
N ALA A 51 -6.02 -0.25 6.62
CA ALA A 51 -6.48 -1.31 5.73
C ALA A 51 -7.96 -1.15 5.46
N ASN A 52 -8.41 -1.46 4.24
CA ASN A 52 -9.83 -1.48 3.94
C ASN A 52 -10.52 -2.74 4.52
N ALA A 53 -11.85 -2.79 4.47
CA ALA A 53 -12.64 -3.89 5.03
C ALA A 53 -12.27 -5.29 4.47
N GLU A 54 -11.89 -5.38 3.19
CA GLU A 54 -11.47 -6.66 2.59
C GLU A 54 -10.09 -7.11 3.06
N ALA A 55 -9.24 -6.18 3.48
CA ALA A 55 -7.91 -6.43 4.06
C ALA A 55 -7.96 -6.52 5.60
N GLU A 56 -9.12 -6.71 6.21
CA GLU A 56 -9.25 -6.83 7.65
C GLU A 56 -8.41 -8.01 8.21
N GLY A 57 -7.72 -7.76 9.32
CA GLY A 57 -6.88 -8.75 10.00
C GLY A 57 -5.39 -8.65 9.69
N ILE A 58 -4.98 -7.75 8.78
CA ILE A 58 -3.56 -7.48 8.57
C ILE A 58 -2.95 -6.65 9.71
N THR A 59 -1.63 -6.62 9.79
CA THR A 59 -0.87 -5.72 10.66
C THR A 59 0.34 -5.17 9.92
N ILE A 60 0.64 -3.89 10.12
CA ILE A 60 1.72 -3.16 9.47
C ILE A 60 2.68 -2.64 10.54
N SER A 61 3.95 -3.05 10.46
CA SER A 61 5.00 -2.66 11.40
C SER A 61 6.15 -1.99 10.67
N ARG A 62 6.66 -0.87 11.21
CA ARG A 62 7.92 -0.27 10.75
C ARG A 62 9.08 -0.92 11.50
N LEU A 63 10.01 -1.55 10.78
CA LEU A 63 11.16 -2.24 11.37
C LEU A 63 12.44 -1.40 11.34
N ASP A 64 12.63 -0.60 10.30
CA ASP A 64 13.77 0.31 10.15
C ASP A 64 13.36 1.50 9.24
N VAL A 65 14.27 2.45 9.02
CA VAL A 65 14.07 3.55 8.07
C VAL A 65 13.70 2.98 6.71
N GLY A 66 12.50 3.33 6.24
CA GLY A 66 11.99 2.89 4.95
C GLY A 66 11.69 1.40 4.83
N VAL A 67 11.70 0.64 5.92
CA VAL A 67 11.41 -0.81 5.93
C VAL A 67 10.16 -1.08 6.76
N TYR A 68 9.14 -1.60 6.09
CA TYR A 68 7.84 -1.93 6.67
C TYR A 68 7.55 -3.41 6.43
N VAL A 69 6.87 -4.06 7.37
CA VAL A 69 6.44 -5.45 7.26
C VAL A 69 4.95 -5.52 7.46
N LEU A 70 4.29 -6.17 6.51
CA LEU A 70 2.86 -6.45 6.52
C LEU A 70 2.66 -7.94 6.76
N THR A 71 1.82 -8.29 7.74
CA THR A 71 1.47 -9.69 8.07
C THR A 71 -0.05 -9.88 8.04
N GLY A 72 -0.51 -11.12 7.89
CA GLY A 72 -1.94 -11.46 7.89
C GLY A 72 -2.61 -11.50 6.51
N SER A 73 -1.86 -11.19 5.44
CA SER A 73 -2.30 -11.42 4.06
C SER A 73 -1.79 -12.77 3.54
N ALA A 74 -2.31 -13.20 2.38
CA ALA A 74 -1.78 -14.31 1.61
C ALA A 74 -0.68 -13.86 0.61
N GLY A 75 -0.32 -12.56 0.63
CA GLY A 75 0.69 -11.98 -0.25
C GLY A 75 0.26 -10.69 -0.92
N LEU A 76 1.03 -10.29 -1.93
CA LEU A 76 0.64 -9.24 -2.87
C LEU A 76 -0.44 -9.77 -3.82
N ALA A 77 -1.26 -8.87 -4.35
CA ALA A 77 -2.31 -9.24 -5.29
C ALA A 77 -1.76 -10.00 -6.52
N SER A 78 -2.41 -11.09 -6.89
CA SER A 78 -2.06 -11.91 -8.06
C SER A 78 -2.44 -11.28 -9.40
N GLU A 79 -3.37 -10.31 -9.40
CA GLU A 79 -3.84 -9.63 -10.61
C GLU A 79 -3.86 -8.11 -10.46
N GLY A 80 -3.58 -7.39 -11.55
CA GLY A 80 -3.61 -5.93 -11.60
C GLY A 80 -2.36 -5.29 -11.00
N TRP A 81 -2.51 -4.13 -10.36
CA TRP A 81 -1.40 -3.44 -9.69
C TRP A 81 -1.18 -4.00 -8.27
N GLN A 82 0.07 -3.97 -7.80
CA GLN A 82 0.45 -4.45 -6.46
C GLN A 82 0.92 -3.33 -5.54
N LEU A 83 1.68 -2.37 -6.05
CA LEU A 83 2.25 -1.27 -5.29
C LEU A 83 2.00 0.05 -5.99
N LEU A 84 1.57 1.06 -5.24
CA LEU A 84 1.64 2.45 -5.66
C LEU A 84 2.58 3.17 -4.70
N PRO A 85 3.67 3.79 -5.20
CA PRO A 85 4.58 4.55 -4.36
C PRO A 85 3.88 5.77 -3.77
N PRO A 86 4.45 6.39 -2.71
CA PRO A 86 3.93 7.66 -2.22
C PRO A 86 4.03 8.71 -3.32
N MET A 87 2.93 9.39 -3.60
CA MET A 87 2.83 10.44 -4.60
C MET A 87 2.84 11.81 -3.93
N ASP A 88 3.35 12.80 -4.64
CA ASP A 88 3.18 14.20 -4.26
C ASP A 88 1.67 14.55 -4.29
N PRO A 89 1.11 15.15 -3.23
CA PRO A 89 -0.31 15.50 -3.20
C PRO A 89 -0.75 16.48 -4.29
N GLY A 90 0.18 17.27 -4.84
CA GLY A 90 -0.05 18.15 -5.97
C GLY A 90 0.02 17.45 -7.34
N GLY A 91 0.21 16.13 -7.37
CA GLY A 91 0.29 15.33 -8.59
C GLY A 91 1.63 15.45 -9.34
N MET A 92 2.68 15.96 -8.68
CA MET A 92 4.02 16.14 -9.28
C MET A 92 4.80 14.82 -9.47
N GLY A 93 4.17 13.69 -9.17
CA GLY A 93 4.69 12.34 -9.39
C GLY A 93 5.12 11.61 -8.11
N GLU A 94 5.70 10.44 -8.30
CA GLU A 94 6.14 9.54 -7.24
C GLU A 94 7.24 10.20 -6.40
N LEU A 95 7.20 10.08 -5.08
CA LEU A 95 8.19 10.62 -4.15
C LEU A 95 9.36 9.67 -3.90
N GLY A 96 9.16 8.36 -4.12
CA GLY A 96 10.18 7.32 -3.91
C GLY A 96 10.06 6.17 -4.90
N ILE A 97 10.91 5.16 -4.73
CA ILE A 97 10.80 3.86 -5.42
C ILE A 97 10.40 2.85 -4.36
N VAL A 98 9.30 2.14 -4.58
CA VAL A 98 8.78 1.13 -3.66
C VAL A 98 9.09 -0.27 -4.19
N GLU A 99 9.47 -1.17 -3.30
CA GLU A 99 9.61 -2.60 -3.58
C GLU A 99 8.93 -3.44 -2.52
N ALA A 100 8.54 -4.65 -2.91
CA ALA A 100 7.97 -5.62 -2.02
C ALA A 100 8.63 -6.98 -2.20
N GLU A 101 8.81 -7.69 -1.09
CA GLU A 101 9.37 -9.02 -1.05
C GLU A 101 8.56 -9.87 -0.06
N GLN A 102 8.09 -11.03 -0.49
CA GLN A 102 7.35 -11.94 0.38
C GLN A 102 8.33 -12.67 1.31
N THR A 103 8.02 -12.72 2.60
CA THR A 103 8.86 -13.39 3.60
C THR A 103 8.52 -14.87 3.68
N GLU A 104 9.48 -15.70 4.12
CA GLU A 104 9.25 -17.12 4.35
C GLU A 104 8.14 -17.40 5.38
N SER A 105 7.88 -16.45 6.27
CA SER A 105 6.80 -16.49 7.27
C SER A 105 5.42 -16.10 6.73
N GLY A 106 5.30 -15.81 5.43
CA GLY A 106 4.03 -15.39 4.80
C GLY A 106 3.69 -13.90 4.97
N GLY A 107 4.63 -13.10 5.46
CA GLY A 107 4.51 -11.63 5.47
C GLY A 107 4.99 -11.02 4.14
N VAL A 108 4.84 -9.71 4.02
CA VAL A 108 5.36 -8.92 2.90
C VAL A 108 6.22 -7.80 3.46
N THR A 109 7.51 -7.80 3.11
CA THR A 109 8.44 -6.71 3.42
C THR A 109 8.33 -5.65 2.33
N ILE A 110 7.98 -4.43 2.70
CA ILE A 110 7.93 -3.26 1.83
C ILE A 110 9.13 -2.36 2.12
N ARG A 111 9.82 -1.95 1.06
CA ARG A 111 10.98 -1.04 1.14
C ARG A 111 10.74 0.20 0.30
N LEU A 112 11.00 1.37 0.87
CA LEU A 112 10.92 2.65 0.16
C LEU A 112 12.30 3.29 0.05
N PHE A 113 12.68 3.61 -1.18
CA PHE A 113 13.97 4.21 -1.50
C PHE A 113 13.80 5.65 -2.01
N LYS A 114 14.77 6.51 -1.70
CA LYS A 114 14.93 7.80 -2.37
C LYS A 114 15.10 7.58 -3.87
N ARG A 115 14.57 8.48 -4.69
CA ARG A 115 14.88 8.52 -6.12
C ARG A 115 16.28 9.10 -6.30
N LYS A 116 17.14 8.40 -7.02
CA LYS A 116 18.45 8.91 -7.45
C LYS A 116 18.48 8.94 -8.97
N TYR A 117 19.01 10.01 -9.53
CA TYR A 117 19.19 10.15 -10.97
C TYR A 117 20.68 10.13 -11.29
N MET A 118 21.08 9.30 -12.25
CA MET A 118 22.45 9.20 -12.73
C MET A 118 22.48 9.51 -14.22
N LEU A 119 23.49 10.24 -14.67
CA LEU A 119 23.73 10.44 -16.09
C LEU A 119 24.49 9.23 -16.60
N GLY A 120 23.90 8.49 -17.53
CA GLY A 120 24.53 7.38 -18.23
C GLY A 120 25.56 7.86 -19.24
N ASP A 121 26.43 6.95 -19.68
CA ASP A 121 27.53 7.25 -20.59
C ASP A 121 27.03 7.75 -21.97
N GLY A 122 25.81 7.40 -22.36
CA GLY A 122 25.13 7.86 -23.57
C GLY A 122 24.37 9.19 -23.42
N GLY A 123 24.42 9.81 -22.23
CA GLY A 123 23.69 11.05 -21.93
C GLY A 123 22.26 10.86 -21.43
N GLU A 124 21.80 9.61 -21.24
CA GLU A 124 20.50 9.30 -20.67
C GLU A 124 20.44 9.58 -19.15
N ILE A 125 19.27 10.00 -18.66
CA ILE A 125 19.02 10.13 -17.22
C ILE A 125 18.39 8.83 -16.72
N ILE A 126 19.12 8.10 -15.88
CA ILE A 126 18.70 6.82 -15.31
C ILE A 126 18.16 7.04 -13.90
N LYS A 127 16.90 6.69 -13.66
CA LYS A 127 16.30 6.63 -12.33
C LYS A 127 16.74 5.33 -11.64
N THR A 128 17.39 5.44 -10.49
CA THR A 128 17.83 4.30 -9.67
C THR A 128 17.42 4.49 -8.21
N LYS A 129 17.56 3.42 -7.41
CA LYS A 129 17.32 3.44 -5.97
C LYS A 129 18.47 4.14 -5.26
N GLY A 130 18.13 5.13 -4.45
CA GLY A 130 19.03 5.72 -3.47
C GLY A 130 19.00 4.95 -2.15
N GLU A 131 19.28 5.67 -1.08
CA GLU A 131 19.14 5.17 0.28
C GLU A 131 17.67 4.90 0.62
N LEU A 132 17.44 4.01 1.59
CA LEU A 132 16.13 3.85 2.21
C LEU A 132 15.65 5.17 2.81
N MET A 133 14.35 5.41 2.74
CA MET A 133 13.68 6.54 3.36
C MET A 133 12.31 6.14 3.88
N ASP A 134 11.89 6.74 4.98
CA ASP A 134 10.52 6.59 5.45
C ASP A 134 9.51 7.25 4.49
N VAL A 135 8.27 6.78 4.55
CA VAL A 135 7.14 7.40 3.87
C VAL A 135 7.01 8.86 4.31
N PRO A 136 6.98 9.82 3.37
CA PRO A 136 6.78 11.24 3.70
C PRO A 136 5.45 11.48 4.42
N ALA A 137 5.44 12.37 5.41
CA ALA A 137 4.29 12.67 6.26
C ALA A 137 3.01 13.08 5.50
N ASN A 138 3.15 13.61 4.28
CA ASN A 138 2.06 14.07 3.42
C ASN A 138 1.62 13.03 2.38
N SER A 139 2.05 11.77 2.48
CA SER A 139 1.77 10.73 1.48
C SER A 139 1.72 9.34 2.12
N TRP A 140 1.42 8.32 1.31
CA TRP A 140 1.40 6.90 1.73
C TRP A 140 1.72 5.97 0.56
N ILE A 141 2.14 4.74 0.86
CA ILE A 141 2.23 3.65 -0.12
C ILE A 141 0.90 2.90 -0.12
N ASP A 142 0.29 2.68 -1.29
CA ASP A 142 -0.79 1.69 -1.40
C ASP A 142 -0.20 0.32 -1.74
N VAL A 143 -0.64 -0.71 -1.01
CA VAL A 143 -0.28 -2.11 -1.24
C VAL A 143 -1.56 -2.90 -1.47
N ARG A 144 -1.68 -3.52 -2.64
CA ARG A 144 -2.79 -4.41 -2.95
C ARG A 144 -2.42 -5.84 -2.57
N LEU A 145 -3.35 -6.52 -1.92
CA LEU A 145 -3.10 -7.81 -1.28
C LEU A 145 -4.03 -8.87 -1.83
N ASP A 146 -3.55 -10.12 -1.81
CA ASP A 146 -4.45 -11.26 -1.76
C ASP A 146 -4.65 -11.65 -0.29
N MET A 147 -5.90 -11.94 0.08
CA MET A 147 -6.25 -12.31 1.45
C MET A 147 -6.53 -13.80 1.55
N PRO A 148 -6.24 -14.45 2.70
CA PRO A 148 -6.56 -15.85 2.91
C PRO A 148 -8.05 -16.14 2.66
N SER A 149 -8.38 -17.32 2.13
CA SER A 149 -9.77 -17.70 1.85
C SER A 149 -10.65 -17.75 3.10
N ASP A 150 -10.03 -17.93 4.26
CA ASP A 150 -10.63 -17.94 5.59
C ASP A 150 -10.44 -16.62 6.33
N SER A 151 -10.12 -15.52 5.65
CA SER A 151 -10.07 -14.18 6.25
C SER A 151 -11.43 -13.80 6.86
N LEU A 152 -11.42 -12.89 7.85
CA LEU A 152 -12.64 -12.41 8.52
C LEU A 152 -13.68 -11.91 7.52
N PHE A 153 -13.24 -11.16 6.51
CA PHE A 153 -14.12 -10.68 5.44
C PHE A 153 -14.72 -11.83 4.61
N ASN A 154 -13.87 -12.75 4.12
CA ASN A 154 -14.31 -13.86 3.26
C ASN A 154 -15.26 -14.82 4.01
N GLN A 155 -15.02 -15.07 5.29
CA GLN A 155 -15.92 -15.88 6.12
C GLN A 155 -17.30 -15.25 6.28
N ARG A 156 -17.37 -13.94 6.59
CA ARG A 156 -18.66 -13.22 6.70
C ARG A 156 -19.44 -13.24 5.39
N MET A 157 -18.78 -12.95 4.27
CA MET A 157 -19.43 -12.96 2.94
C MET A 157 -19.97 -14.35 2.58
N ASN A 158 -19.20 -15.41 2.88
CA ASN A 158 -19.64 -16.79 2.63
C ASN A 158 -20.85 -17.19 3.50
N GLN A 159 -20.96 -16.68 4.73
CA GLN A 159 -22.11 -16.93 5.60
C GLN A 159 -23.37 -16.21 5.10
N GLU A 160 -23.24 -14.95 4.68
CA GLU A 160 -24.35 -14.15 4.12
C GLU A 160 -24.89 -14.75 2.81
N LEU A 161 -24.02 -15.34 1.98
CA LEU A 161 -24.43 -16.03 0.75
C LEU A 161 -25.17 -17.36 1.00
N GLN A 162 -25.05 -17.92 2.21
CA GLN A 162 -25.68 -19.19 2.60
C GLN A 162 -26.97 -19.01 3.41
N SER A 163 -27.30 -17.78 3.82
CA SER A 163 -28.53 -17.41 4.53
C SER A 163 -29.62 -16.91 3.61
#